data_AF-A0A8C9WTG9-F1
#
_entry.id   AF-A0A8C9WTG9-F1
#
_cell.length_a   1.000
_cell.length_b   1.000
_cell.length_c   1.000
_cell.angle_alpha   90.00
_cell.angle_beta   90.00
_cell.angle_gamma   90.00
#
_symmetry.space_group_name_H-M   'P 1'
#
loop_
_entity.id
_entity.type
_entity.pdbx_description
1 polymer ?
#
loop_
_entity_poly.entity_id
_entity_poly.type
_entity_poly.pdbx_seq_one_letter_code
_entity_poly.pdbx_strand_id
1 'polypeptide(L)'
;MQRKVKHVKTSYYFPKSLKAAERRSGANTPPRVSSSSWSHACPFPRGRRPLTLASWESLGPRRRPAVSRGPSCDDSKGFGVGELVWGKIRGFSWWPGVVVTWRATGRRRATHGMRWLRWFGDGKFSEVSADKLDSITAFPKYFSQASYTKLASYRRAVFQALEVAGARAGRAFPPGEQGAGEDPTKPMLEWAKGGFLPEGSEGLRPVATSAESGDLAPPVLDMGLSEYFPLAKRQKPSPGKTKAAEEEARSRGQRSCPRGQFCLACGKTKVVTFHPLFEGGLCVKCKNVYLEISYMYDDDGYQSYCTVCCGGREVLLCGNTNCCRCFCIDCLDVLVGAGVSASARALDPWHCYVCQPSQSSAALRCRPDWSQKLQEFFASDHDPDFEPPMTYPAVPAEQRKPIRVLSLFDGIATGYLVLKDLGFKVDQYIASEICEDSISVGVVRHEGKIQYVHDVRNITRKNIEEWGPFDLVIGGSPCNDLSIVNPARKGLYEGTGRLFFEFYRLLSVARPKPGDQRPFFWLFENVVAMGVNDKRDISRFLECNPVMIDAIEVSAAHRARYFWGNLPGMNRIFGFPVHYTDVSNMGRGARQRLLGRSWSVPVIRHLFAPLKDYFACE
;
A
#
# COMPACT_ATOMS: atom_id res chain seq x y z
N MET A 1 16.24 15.75 -17.31
CA MET A 1 16.73 14.38 -17.05
C MET A 1 15.62 13.61 -16.33
N GLN A 2 14.82 12.84 -17.06
CA GLN A 2 13.80 11.97 -16.44
C GLN A 2 14.51 10.84 -15.69
N ARG A 3 14.06 10.54 -14.46
CA ARG A 3 14.59 9.42 -13.66
C ARG A 3 14.22 8.12 -14.36
N LYS A 4 15.12 7.55 -15.18
CA LYS A 4 14.85 6.32 -15.95
C LYS A 4 14.54 5.10 -15.10
N VAL A 5 15.13 5.04 -13.91
CA VAL A 5 15.05 3.89 -13.01
C VAL A 5 14.59 4.38 -11.66
N LYS A 6 13.63 3.66 -11.08
CA LYS A 6 13.28 3.84 -9.67
C LYS A 6 13.50 2.56 -8.90
N HIS A 7 14.03 2.70 -7.70
CA HIS A 7 13.92 1.66 -6.70
C HIS A 7 12.50 1.65 -6.20
N VAL A 8 11.87 0.48 -6.22
CA VAL A 8 10.57 0.30 -5.61
C VAL A 8 10.74 0.61 -4.13
N LYS A 9 10.10 1.69 -3.66
CA LYS A 9 10.22 2.19 -2.29
C LYS A 9 9.80 1.06 -1.34
N THR A 10 10.78 0.33 -0.83
CA THR A 10 10.61 -0.64 0.25
C THR A 10 11.19 -0.06 1.54
N SER A 11 10.89 1.22 1.83
CA SER A 11 11.20 1.81 3.14
C SER A 11 10.37 3.07 3.43
N TYR A 12 9.78 3.09 4.62
CA TYR A 12 9.37 4.31 5.31
C TYR A 12 10.61 4.92 5.96
N TYR A 13 10.95 6.16 5.60
CA TYR A 13 11.95 6.99 6.28
C TYR A 13 11.21 8.03 7.14
N PHE A 14 11.59 8.17 8.42
CA PHE A 14 11.13 9.23 9.33
C PHE A 14 12.21 10.32 9.47
N PRO A 15 11.92 11.61 9.21
CA PRO A 15 12.68 12.72 9.76
C PRO A 15 12.08 13.21 11.09
N LYS A 16 12.98 13.31 12.08
CA LYS A 16 13.00 14.09 13.33
C LYS A 16 11.73 14.89 13.70
N SER A 17 11.12 14.58 14.86
CA SER A 17 10.32 15.55 15.61
C SER A 17 11.15 16.21 16.73
N LEU A 18 11.07 17.53 16.75
CA LEU A 18 11.54 18.41 17.81
C LEU A 18 10.83 18.13 19.15
N LYS A 19 11.53 18.50 20.20
CA LYS A 19 11.27 18.30 21.63
C LYS A 19 9.90 18.81 22.12
N ALA A 20 9.42 18.09 23.13
CA ALA A 20 8.31 18.41 24.01
C ALA A 20 8.51 19.72 24.79
N ALA A 21 7.40 20.45 25.00
CA ALA A 21 7.23 21.33 26.14
C ALA A 21 6.56 20.51 27.27
N GLU A 22 7.28 20.37 28.37
CA GLU A 22 6.86 19.67 29.58
C GLU A 22 5.71 20.41 30.29
N ARG A 23 4.70 19.67 30.75
CA ARG A 23 3.85 20.04 31.89
C ARG A 23 4.43 19.35 33.12
N ARG A 24 4.90 20.11 34.11
CA ARG A 24 5.11 19.63 35.49
C ARG A 24 3.96 20.10 36.37
N SER A 25 3.42 19.17 37.14
CA SER A 25 2.50 19.34 38.25
C SER A 25 3.25 19.65 39.54
N GLY A 26 2.71 20.52 40.40
CA GLY A 26 3.18 20.67 41.77
C GLY A 26 2.46 21.75 42.60
N ALA A 27 1.62 21.27 43.53
CA ALA A 27 1.27 21.80 44.87
C ALA A 27 0.40 23.08 45.07
N ASN A 28 -0.59 22.91 45.97
CA ASN A 28 -1.37 23.89 46.75
C ASN A 28 -0.45 24.96 47.42
N THR A 29 -0.80 26.21 47.70
CA THR A 29 -1.98 26.81 48.40
C THR A 29 -1.91 28.38 48.26
N PRO A 30 -2.95 29.17 48.63
CA PRO A 30 -3.15 30.61 48.27
C PRO A 30 -2.47 31.59 49.28
N PRO A 31 -2.51 32.97 49.19
CA PRO A 31 -3.55 33.84 48.60
C PRO A 31 -3.14 35.23 48.01
N ARG A 32 -4.17 36.01 47.63
CA ARG A 32 -4.30 37.51 47.55
C ARG A 32 -3.78 38.33 46.34
N VAL A 33 -4.78 38.93 45.67
CA VAL A 33 -4.93 40.29 45.10
C VAL A 33 -3.71 41.23 45.09
N SER A 34 -3.32 41.74 43.92
CA SER A 34 -3.33 43.16 43.53
C SER A 34 -2.67 43.39 42.16
N SER A 35 -2.82 44.62 41.67
CA SER A 35 -2.80 45.12 40.29
C SER A 35 -1.42 45.52 39.73
N SER A 36 -1.46 45.83 38.43
CA SER A 36 -0.71 46.87 37.69
C SER A 36 0.72 46.62 37.14
N SER A 37 0.79 46.69 35.80
CA SER A 37 1.60 47.61 34.96
C SER A 37 3.07 47.35 34.59
N TRP A 38 3.28 47.30 33.26
CA TRP A 38 4.28 48.03 32.43
C TRP A 38 5.77 47.61 32.39
N SER A 39 6.16 47.09 31.21
CA SER A 39 7.17 47.68 30.27
C SER A 39 8.69 47.38 30.33
N HIS A 40 9.21 47.17 29.10
CA HIS A 40 10.54 47.50 28.52
C HIS A 40 11.77 46.56 28.62
N ALA A 41 12.19 46.13 27.41
CA ALA A 41 13.52 46.29 26.76
C ALA A 41 14.71 45.35 27.04
N CYS A 42 15.27 44.87 25.91
CA CYS A 42 16.62 44.30 25.61
C CYS A 42 17.80 45.19 26.09
N PRO A 43 19.11 44.78 26.07
CA PRO A 43 19.78 43.97 25.02
C PRO A 43 21.00 43.07 25.40
N PHE A 44 21.51 42.37 24.38
CA PHE A 44 22.79 41.61 24.24
C PHE A 44 24.07 42.43 24.57
N PRO A 45 25.23 41.78 24.86
CA PRO A 45 26.25 41.57 23.82
C PRO A 45 27.14 40.29 23.93
N ARG A 46 28.03 40.16 22.94
CA ARG A 46 28.88 39.05 22.47
C ARG A 46 30.20 38.87 23.24
N GLY A 47 30.86 37.71 23.08
CA GLY A 47 32.31 37.55 23.32
C GLY A 47 32.85 36.13 23.02
N ARG A 48 33.97 36.00 22.29
CA ARG A 48 34.63 34.76 21.80
C ARG A 48 36.07 34.65 22.35
N ARG A 49 36.51 33.39 22.60
CA ARG A 49 37.90 32.80 22.55
C ARG A 49 38.91 33.13 23.68
N PRO A 50 40.06 32.40 23.83
CA PRO A 50 40.38 30.96 23.67
C PRO A 50 41.37 30.33 24.72
N LEU A 51 41.51 28.98 24.66
CA LEU A 51 42.64 28.04 24.93
C LEU A 51 43.87 28.38 25.82
N THR A 52 44.23 27.45 26.74
CA THR A 52 45.54 26.72 26.96
C THR A 52 45.47 25.95 28.30
N LEU A 53 46.37 25.05 28.75
CA LEU A 53 47.10 23.85 28.30
C LEU A 53 47.92 23.38 29.55
N ALA A 54 48.26 22.08 29.65
CA ALA A 54 49.28 21.45 30.53
C ALA A 54 48.88 20.92 31.94
N SER A 55 49.01 19.60 32.12
CA SER A 55 50.07 18.99 32.95
C SER A 55 50.20 17.47 32.69
N TRP A 56 51.43 16.97 32.78
CA TRP A 56 51.95 15.65 32.40
C TRP A 56 52.68 15.03 33.61
N GLU A 57 53.16 13.77 33.46
CA GLU A 57 53.90 12.88 34.39
C GLU A 57 53.01 11.87 35.16
N SER A 58 53.19 10.54 35.12
CA SER A 58 54.43 9.73 35.14
C SER A 58 54.28 8.34 34.47
N LEU A 59 55.40 7.72 34.08
CA LEU A 59 55.51 6.46 33.31
C LEU A 59 55.97 5.23 34.15
N GLY A 60 55.39 4.05 33.84
CA GLY A 60 56.02 2.70 33.88
C GLY A 60 55.38 1.65 34.83
N PRO A 61 55.42 0.30 34.55
CA PRO A 61 55.98 -0.44 33.40
C PRO A 61 54.97 -1.32 32.64
N ARG A 62 55.38 -1.80 31.45
CA ARG A 62 54.58 -2.58 30.48
C ARG A 62 54.20 -3.99 30.97
N ARG A 63 52.90 -4.34 30.86
CA ARG A 63 52.38 -5.70 30.62
C ARG A 63 51.27 -5.60 29.54
N ARG A 64 51.36 -6.38 28.45
CA ARG A 64 50.17 -6.80 27.67
C ARG A 64 49.62 -8.07 28.37
N PRO A 65 48.33 -8.47 28.31
CA PRO A 65 47.30 -8.18 27.28
C PRO A 65 45.86 -7.98 27.82
N ALA A 66 44.91 -7.59 26.97
CA ALA A 66 43.55 -8.17 26.89
C ALA A 66 42.76 -7.46 25.78
N VAL A 67 42.40 -8.20 24.74
CA VAL A 67 41.45 -7.78 23.71
C VAL A 67 40.08 -7.66 24.38
N SER A 68 39.58 -6.44 24.55
CA SER A 68 38.26 -6.20 25.13
C SER A 68 37.17 -6.60 24.13
N ARG A 69 36.34 -7.54 24.58
CA ARG A 69 35.12 -8.10 23.96
C ARG A 69 34.28 -7.05 23.22
N GLY A 70 33.78 -7.42 22.05
CA GLY A 70 32.81 -6.61 21.28
C GLY A 70 31.51 -6.38 22.06
N PRO A 71 30.74 -5.31 21.76
CA PRO A 71 29.63 -4.89 22.59
C PRO A 71 28.41 -5.81 22.40
N SER A 72 28.10 -6.58 23.44
CA SER A 72 26.75 -7.09 23.72
C SER A 72 25.82 -5.90 23.97
N CYS A 73 24.60 -5.97 23.43
CA CYS A 73 23.55 -5.02 23.79
C CYS A 73 22.95 -5.52 25.12
N ASP A 74 23.62 -5.23 26.23
CA ASP A 74 23.13 -5.55 27.57
C ASP A 74 22.51 -4.28 28.19
N ASP A 75 21.28 -4.00 27.79
CA ASP A 75 20.45 -2.93 28.34
C ASP A 75 19.51 -3.44 29.44
N SER A 76 19.77 -4.62 30.04
CA SER A 76 19.03 -5.23 31.18
C SER A 76 17.51 -5.37 31.04
N LYS A 77 16.95 -5.06 29.86
CA LYS A 77 15.51 -5.06 29.55
C LYS A 77 14.98 -6.37 28.92
N GLY A 78 15.77 -7.45 29.00
CA GLY A 78 15.39 -8.76 28.47
C GLY A 78 15.37 -8.85 26.93
N PHE A 79 15.24 -10.07 26.43
CA PHE A 79 15.18 -10.47 25.02
C PHE A 79 16.46 -10.30 24.19
N GLY A 80 17.27 -11.35 24.12
CA GLY A 80 18.46 -11.47 23.28
C GLY A 80 18.16 -11.79 21.82
N VAL A 81 19.17 -11.61 20.96
CA VAL A 81 19.08 -11.94 19.53
C VAL A 81 18.77 -13.42 19.36
N GLY A 82 17.78 -13.73 18.52
CA GLY A 82 17.33 -15.08 18.21
C GLY A 82 16.17 -15.55 19.09
N GLU A 83 15.80 -14.85 20.16
CA GLU A 83 14.69 -15.25 21.02
C GLU A 83 13.34 -15.19 20.29
N LEU A 84 12.49 -16.17 20.55
CA LEU A 84 11.12 -16.22 20.04
C LEU A 84 10.20 -15.45 21.01
N VAL A 85 9.42 -14.53 20.47
CA VAL A 85 8.60 -13.61 21.27
C VAL A 85 7.20 -13.43 20.71
N TRP A 86 6.26 -13.10 21.57
CA TRP A 86 5.02 -12.42 21.21
C TRP A 86 5.26 -10.91 21.23
N GLY A 87 4.79 -10.20 20.21
CA GLY A 87 4.86 -8.75 20.16
C GLY A 87 3.50 -8.11 19.94
N LYS A 88 3.23 -7.00 20.66
CA LYS A 88 1.99 -6.26 20.53
C LYS A 88 2.12 -5.06 19.58
N ILE A 89 1.42 -5.14 18.46
CA ILE A 89 1.26 -4.04 17.49
C ILE A 89 -0.10 -3.37 17.71
N ARG A 90 -0.16 -2.04 17.66
CA ARG A 90 -1.41 -1.28 17.85
C ARG A 90 -2.39 -1.62 16.72
N GLY A 91 -3.61 -2.01 17.06
CA GLY A 91 -4.66 -2.39 16.09
C GLY A 91 -4.65 -3.86 15.66
N PHE A 92 -3.66 -4.66 16.10
CA PHE A 92 -3.58 -6.09 15.80
C PHE A 92 -3.62 -6.93 17.09
N SER A 93 -3.98 -8.20 16.97
CA SER A 93 -3.73 -9.21 18.01
C SER A 93 -2.22 -9.34 18.28
N TRP A 94 -1.85 -9.92 19.42
CA TRP A 94 -0.45 -10.26 19.68
C TRP A 94 0.07 -11.21 18.59
N TRP A 95 1.27 -10.96 18.07
CA TRP A 95 1.79 -11.66 16.90
C TRP A 95 3.14 -12.32 17.21
N PRO A 96 3.45 -13.52 16.70
CA PRO A 96 4.71 -14.17 16.98
C PRO A 96 5.85 -13.61 16.10
N GLY A 97 7.03 -13.45 16.68
CA GLY A 97 8.24 -12.99 15.99
C GLY A 97 9.52 -13.54 16.60
N VAL A 98 10.65 -13.20 15.98
CA VAL A 98 11.99 -13.53 16.47
C VAL A 98 12.83 -12.26 16.57
N VAL A 99 13.56 -12.09 17.67
CA VAL A 99 14.47 -10.97 17.87
C VAL A 99 15.66 -11.14 16.92
N VAL A 100 16.05 -10.07 16.23
CA VAL A 100 17.16 -10.08 15.26
C VAL A 100 18.13 -8.93 15.53
N THR A 101 19.35 -9.05 15.02
CA THR A 101 20.28 -7.92 15.02
C THR A 101 19.89 -6.88 13.99
N TRP A 102 20.32 -5.64 14.21
CA TRP A 102 20.27 -4.57 13.21
C TRP A 102 21.02 -4.92 11.90
N ARG A 103 22.03 -5.81 11.97
CA ARG A 103 22.75 -6.29 10.79
C ARG A 103 21.85 -7.11 9.87
N ALA A 104 20.96 -7.93 10.43
CA ALA A 104 20.00 -8.72 9.67
C ALA A 104 18.92 -7.86 8.98
N THR A 105 18.71 -6.62 9.44
CA THR A 105 17.73 -5.69 8.85
C THR A 105 18.35 -4.73 7.85
N GLY A 106 19.68 -4.63 7.78
CA GLY A 106 20.39 -3.59 7.02
C GLY A 106 20.14 -2.17 7.55
N ARG A 107 19.70 -2.01 8.80
CA ARG A 107 19.27 -0.73 9.40
C ARG A 107 20.14 -0.34 10.59
N ARG A 108 19.90 0.84 11.17
CA ARG A 108 20.59 1.31 12.40
C ARG A 108 20.34 0.39 13.60
N ARG A 109 21.24 0.46 14.59
CA ARG A 109 21.07 -0.18 15.90
C ARG A 109 19.72 0.20 16.52
N ALA A 110 19.07 -0.74 17.19
CA ALA A 110 17.85 -0.48 17.92
C ALA A 110 18.10 0.60 18.98
N THR A 111 17.13 1.49 19.14
CA THR A 111 17.15 2.53 20.18
C THR A 111 17.13 1.86 21.55
N HIS A 112 17.72 2.48 22.57
CA HIS A 112 17.77 1.92 23.92
C HIS A 112 16.38 1.49 24.41
N GLY A 113 16.23 0.22 24.84
CA GLY A 113 14.93 -0.35 25.24
C GLY A 113 14.00 -0.81 24.10
N MET A 114 14.47 -0.79 22.86
CA MET A 114 13.78 -1.37 21.69
C MET A 114 14.49 -2.64 21.21
N ARG A 115 13.75 -3.50 20.52
CA ARG A 115 14.25 -4.71 19.87
C ARG A 115 13.80 -4.74 18.41
N TRP A 116 14.71 -5.16 17.53
CA TRP A 116 14.33 -5.49 16.17
C TRP A 116 13.71 -6.88 16.16
N LEU A 117 12.47 -6.97 15.70
CA LEU A 117 11.77 -8.23 15.46
C LEU A 117 11.67 -8.51 13.98
N ARG A 118 11.79 -9.77 13.60
CA ARG A 118 11.28 -10.32 12.36
C ARG A 118 9.99 -11.09 12.66
N TRP A 119 8.87 -10.68 12.09
CA TRP A 119 7.58 -11.34 12.31
C TRP A 119 7.49 -12.64 11.53
N PHE A 120 6.91 -13.67 12.15
CA PHE A 120 6.54 -14.87 11.44
C PHE A 120 5.32 -14.61 10.54
N GLY A 121 5.21 -15.34 9.43
CA GLY A 121 4.16 -15.22 8.44
C GLY A 121 4.59 -14.43 7.20
N ASP A 122 4.86 -13.13 7.36
CA ASP A 122 5.24 -12.23 6.25
C ASP A 122 6.73 -11.83 6.24
N GLY A 123 7.48 -12.16 7.30
CA GLY A 123 8.92 -11.92 7.38
C GLY A 123 9.30 -10.44 7.55
N LYS A 124 8.34 -9.55 7.83
CA LYS A 124 8.62 -8.12 7.99
C LYS A 124 9.42 -7.85 9.26
N PHE A 125 10.16 -6.74 9.25
CA PHE A 125 10.92 -6.28 10.40
C PHE A 125 10.26 -5.09 11.08
N SER A 126 10.26 -5.05 12.41
CA SER A 126 9.78 -3.90 13.19
C SER A 126 10.64 -3.66 14.42
N GLU A 127 10.83 -2.39 14.77
CA GLU A 127 11.44 -2.00 16.03
C GLU A 127 10.31 -1.89 17.07
N VAL A 128 10.34 -2.74 18.09
CA VAL A 128 9.29 -2.84 19.11
C VAL A 128 9.89 -2.61 20.49
N SER A 129 9.20 -1.85 21.33
CA SER A 129 9.60 -1.63 22.73
C SER A 129 9.61 -2.96 23.46
N ALA A 130 10.67 -3.22 24.25
CA ALA A 130 10.78 -4.44 25.06
C ALA A 130 9.56 -4.62 26.00
N ASP A 131 8.94 -3.53 26.44
CA ASP A 131 7.76 -3.53 27.31
C ASP A 131 6.48 -4.01 26.58
N LYS A 132 6.53 -4.16 25.24
CA LYS A 132 5.45 -4.72 24.40
C LYS A 132 5.78 -6.11 23.86
N LEU A 133 6.82 -6.73 24.41
CA LEU A 133 7.25 -8.08 24.09
C LEU A 133 7.01 -8.99 25.28
N ASP A 134 6.72 -10.25 24.98
CA ASP A 134 6.66 -11.31 25.96
C ASP A 134 7.22 -12.59 25.34
N SER A 135 7.64 -13.54 26.17
CA SER A 135 8.19 -14.81 25.71
C SER A 135 7.16 -15.59 24.89
N ILE A 136 7.59 -16.27 23.81
CA ILE A 136 6.71 -17.16 23.04
C ILE A 136 6.03 -18.23 23.92
N THR A 137 6.65 -18.58 25.06
CA THR A 137 6.12 -19.52 26.05
C THR A 137 4.82 -19.05 26.71
N ALA A 138 4.53 -17.75 26.68
CA ALA A 138 3.23 -17.19 27.07
C ALA A 138 2.14 -17.43 26.00
N PHE A 139 2.18 -18.58 25.31
CA PHE A 139 1.30 -18.93 24.21
C PHE A 139 -0.18 -18.93 24.61
N PRO A 140 -0.61 -19.53 25.75
CA PRO A 140 -2.02 -19.49 26.16
C PRO A 140 -2.55 -18.07 26.39
N LYS A 141 -1.69 -17.13 26.79
CA LYS A 141 -2.04 -15.75 27.12
C LYS A 141 -2.27 -14.89 25.88
N TYR A 142 -1.47 -15.10 24.83
CA TYR A 142 -1.44 -14.20 23.67
C TYR A 142 -2.00 -14.80 22.39
N PHE A 143 -2.16 -16.12 22.32
CA PHE A 143 -2.76 -16.77 21.17
C PHE A 143 -4.24 -16.38 21.01
N SER A 144 -4.59 -15.77 19.88
CA SER A 144 -5.97 -15.41 19.54
C SER A 144 -6.64 -16.48 18.66
N GLN A 145 -7.57 -17.25 19.23
CA GLN A 145 -8.37 -18.21 18.48
C GLN A 145 -9.21 -17.54 17.38
N ALA A 146 -9.79 -16.36 17.65
CA ALA A 146 -10.55 -15.60 16.66
C ALA A 146 -9.71 -15.17 15.46
N SER A 147 -8.44 -14.76 15.70
CA SER A 147 -7.51 -14.41 14.63
C SER A 147 -7.04 -15.64 13.85
N TYR A 148 -6.85 -16.77 14.53
CA TYR A 148 -6.45 -18.04 13.90
C TYR A 148 -7.50 -18.57 12.92
N THR A 149 -8.79 -18.43 13.26
CA THR A 149 -9.89 -18.83 12.38
C THR A 149 -10.06 -17.87 11.20
N LYS A 150 -10.02 -16.55 11.44
CA LYS A 150 -10.34 -15.52 10.43
C LYS A 150 -9.18 -15.13 9.51
N LEU A 151 -7.93 -15.18 9.99
CA LEU A 151 -6.76 -14.65 9.29
C LEU A 151 -5.78 -15.77 8.90
N ALA A 152 -5.72 -16.09 7.60
CA ALA A 152 -4.76 -17.07 7.08
C ALA A 152 -3.28 -16.67 7.33
N SER A 153 -3.00 -15.37 7.37
CA SER A 153 -1.66 -14.83 7.71
C SER A 153 -1.27 -15.11 9.16
N TYR A 154 -2.22 -14.97 10.10
CA TYR A 154 -2.00 -15.28 11.51
C TYR A 154 -1.77 -16.77 11.71
N ARG A 155 -2.57 -17.61 11.04
CA ARG A 155 -2.40 -19.07 11.05
C ARG A 155 -1.00 -19.48 10.57
N ARG A 156 -0.53 -18.91 9.47
CA ARG A 156 0.81 -19.13 8.93
C ARG A 156 1.91 -18.66 9.88
N ALA A 157 1.73 -17.49 10.51
CA ALA A 157 2.69 -16.94 11.46
C ALA A 157 2.86 -17.85 12.69
N VAL A 158 1.75 -18.33 13.25
CA VAL A 158 1.77 -19.27 14.37
C VAL A 158 2.45 -20.57 13.95
N PHE A 159 2.10 -21.13 12.79
CA PHE A 159 2.73 -22.35 12.29
C PHE A 159 4.25 -22.22 12.17
N GLN A 160 4.74 -21.18 11.49
CA GLN A 160 6.18 -20.95 11.33
C GLN A 160 6.91 -20.74 12.66
N ALA A 161 6.27 -20.05 13.62
CA ALA A 161 6.84 -19.88 14.95
C ALA A 161 6.99 -21.23 15.67
N LEU A 162 5.99 -22.11 15.52
CA LEU A 162 5.99 -23.45 16.11
C LEU A 162 6.93 -24.42 15.40
N GLU A 163 7.17 -24.27 14.09
CA GLU A 163 8.22 -25.01 13.38
C GLU A 163 9.60 -24.66 13.90
N VAL A 164 9.91 -23.38 14.07
CA VAL A 164 11.19 -22.94 14.63
C VAL A 164 11.32 -23.38 16.09
N ALA A 165 10.24 -23.32 16.87
CA ALA A 165 10.21 -23.81 18.24
C ALA A 165 10.44 -25.34 18.31
N GLY A 166 9.74 -26.11 17.47
CA GLY A 166 9.88 -27.57 17.41
C GLY A 166 11.28 -27.99 17.01
N ALA A 167 11.86 -27.33 16.01
CA ALA A 167 13.22 -27.63 15.57
C ALA A 167 14.29 -27.27 16.63
N ARG A 168 14.07 -26.26 17.48
CA ARG A 168 14.95 -25.96 18.62
C ARG A 168 14.80 -26.97 19.77
N ALA A 169 13.57 -27.39 20.04
CA ALA A 169 13.25 -28.36 21.09
C ALA A 169 13.47 -29.83 20.67
N GLY A 170 14.09 -30.08 19.50
CA GLY A 170 14.30 -31.44 18.98
C GLY A 170 13.01 -32.21 18.67
N ARG A 171 11.86 -31.51 18.55
CA ARG A 171 10.54 -32.10 18.36
C ARG A 171 10.12 -32.01 16.89
N ALA A 172 10.24 -33.11 16.18
CA ALA A 172 9.72 -33.25 14.83
C ALA A 172 8.24 -33.61 14.87
N PHE A 173 7.42 -32.88 14.12
CA PHE A 173 6.01 -33.23 13.91
C PHE A 173 5.90 -33.96 12.57
N PRO A 174 5.21 -35.12 12.50
CA PRO A 174 5.07 -35.85 11.25
C PRO A 174 4.32 -34.98 10.23
N PRO A 175 4.76 -34.97 8.97
CA PRO A 175 4.00 -34.31 7.93
C PRO A 175 2.70 -35.08 7.70
N GLY A 176 1.54 -34.45 7.87
CA GLY A 176 0.24 -35.14 7.86
C GLY A 176 0.04 -35.95 6.57
N GLU A 177 -0.14 -37.26 6.70
CA GLU A 177 -0.45 -38.15 5.57
C GLU A 177 -1.69 -37.64 4.85
N GLN A 178 -1.61 -37.53 3.52
CA GLN A 178 -2.70 -37.13 2.66
C GLN A 178 -3.76 -38.25 2.62
N GLY A 179 -4.59 -38.34 3.66
CA GLY A 179 -5.59 -39.42 3.77
C GLY A 179 -6.57 -39.34 4.94
N ALA A 180 -6.28 -38.59 6.02
CA ALA A 180 -7.21 -38.42 7.14
C ALA A 180 -7.47 -36.92 7.38
N GLY A 181 -8.73 -36.53 7.49
CA GLY A 181 -9.19 -35.12 7.59
C GLY A 181 -8.83 -34.38 8.89
N GLU A 182 -7.68 -34.64 9.49
CA GLU A 182 -7.19 -33.93 10.69
C GLU A 182 -6.15 -32.86 10.34
N ASP A 183 -6.35 -31.66 10.88
CA ASP A 183 -5.48 -30.49 10.67
C ASP A 183 -4.07 -30.75 11.28
N PRO A 184 -2.99 -30.78 10.48
CA PRO A 184 -1.63 -31.09 10.95
C PRO A 184 -1.10 -30.08 11.98
N THR A 185 -1.77 -28.93 12.15
CA THR A 185 -1.40 -27.89 13.11
C THR A 185 -1.92 -28.15 14.53
N LYS A 186 -2.92 -29.02 14.70
CA LYS A 186 -3.54 -29.32 15.99
C LYS A 186 -2.58 -29.83 17.07
N PRO A 187 -1.70 -30.83 16.82
CA PRO A 187 -0.74 -31.30 17.82
C PRO A 187 0.34 -30.26 18.17
N MET A 188 0.69 -29.36 17.23
CA MET A 188 1.63 -28.26 17.49
C MET A 188 1.00 -27.21 18.42
N LEU A 189 -0.28 -26.90 18.21
CA LEU A 189 -1.01 -25.95 19.04
C LEU A 189 -1.24 -26.48 20.47
N GLU A 190 -1.56 -27.76 20.63
CA GLU A 190 -1.71 -28.37 21.95
C GLU A 190 -0.40 -28.38 22.73
N TRP A 191 0.71 -28.69 22.07
CA TRP A 191 2.05 -28.61 22.67
C TRP A 191 2.41 -27.19 23.12
N ALA A 192 2.13 -26.19 22.27
CA ALA A 192 2.37 -24.79 22.59
C ALA A 192 1.48 -24.30 23.74
N LYS A 193 0.20 -24.71 23.76
CA LYS A 193 -0.72 -24.43 24.87
C LYS A 193 -0.31 -25.12 26.17
N GLY A 194 0.33 -26.29 26.08
CA GLY A 194 0.93 -27.02 27.20
C GLY A 194 2.29 -26.47 27.67
N GLY A 195 2.69 -25.29 27.20
CA GLY A 195 3.91 -24.62 27.68
C GLY A 195 5.22 -25.15 27.09
N PHE A 196 5.18 -25.83 25.95
CA PHE A 196 6.36 -26.38 25.25
C PHE A 196 7.11 -27.48 26.04
N LEU A 197 6.41 -28.21 26.92
CA LEU A 197 6.99 -29.32 27.68
C LEU A 197 7.48 -30.48 26.78
N PRO A 198 8.52 -31.24 27.19
CA PRO A 198 9.21 -31.20 28.49
C PRO A 198 10.29 -30.11 28.61
N GLU A 199 10.82 -29.60 27.50
CA GLU A 199 11.95 -28.65 27.48
C GLU A 199 11.59 -27.22 27.91
N GLY A 200 10.31 -26.86 27.84
CA GLY A 200 9.79 -25.57 28.32
C GLY A 200 10.47 -24.36 27.65
N SER A 201 10.79 -23.34 28.43
CA SER A 201 11.49 -22.13 27.95
C SER A 201 12.95 -22.35 27.57
N GLU A 202 13.59 -23.38 28.12
CA GLU A 202 15.02 -23.67 27.91
C GLU A 202 15.26 -24.23 26.50
N GLY A 203 14.42 -25.17 26.04
CA GLY A 203 14.53 -25.76 24.70
C GLY A 203 14.20 -24.82 23.54
N LEU A 204 13.72 -23.61 23.81
CA LEU A 204 13.41 -22.61 22.78
C LEU A 204 14.53 -21.57 22.59
N ARG A 205 15.60 -21.65 23.40
CA ARG A 205 16.72 -20.71 23.34
C ARG A 205 17.47 -20.82 22.01
N PRO A 206 18.09 -19.72 21.52
CA PRO A 206 18.86 -19.75 20.28
C PRO A 206 20.12 -20.60 20.44
N VAL A 207 20.44 -21.45 19.46
CA VAL A 207 21.70 -22.21 19.44
C VAL A 207 22.85 -21.26 19.12
N ALA A 208 23.83 -21.14 20.01
CA ALA A 208 25.00 -20.28 19.83
C ALA A 208 25.93 -20.85 18.74
N THR A 209 26.05 -20.17 17.61
CA THR A 209 27.11 -20.43 16.62
C THR A 209 28.27 -19.47 16.86
N SER A 210 29.47 -20.03 16.92
CA SER A 210 30.75 -19.42 17.28
C SER A 210 31.11 -18.20 16.43
N ALA A 211 31.39 -17.09 17.11
CA ALA A 211 31.79 -15.82 16.51
C ALA A 211 33.30 -15.61 16.65
N GLU A 212 34.15 -16.35 15.92
CA GLU A 212 35.57 -16.01 15.73
C GLU A 212 36.10 -16.53 14.37
N SER A 213 36.09 -15.67 13.34
CA SER A 213 37.06 -15.61 12.23
C SER A 213 36.72 -14.38 11.37
N GLY A 214 37.74 -13.60 11.03
CA GLY A 214 37.63 -12.40 10.21
C GLY A 214 37.32 -12.71 8.75
N ASP A 215 36.72 -11.72 8.09
CA ASP A 215 36.24 -11.69 6.71
C ASP A 215 35.12 -12.66 6.33
N LEU A 216 34.13 -12.10 5.61
CA LEU A 216 32.87 -12.68 5.12
C LEU A 216 31.63 -12.51 6.03
N ALA A 217 30.49 -12.27 5.36
CA ALA A 217 29.20 -11.85 5.90
C ALA A 217 28.61 -12.79 6.98
N PRO A 218 27.74 -12.30 7.90
CA PRO A 218 27.16 -13.15 8.93
C PRO A 218 26.22 -14.20 8.31
N PRO A 219 26.22 -15.45 8.82
CA PRO A 219 25.38 -16.51 8.32
C PRO A 219 23.91 -16.16 8.57
N VAL A 220 23.16 -16.14 7.48
CA VAL A 220 21.70 -16.23 7.46
C VAL A 220 21.34 -17.48 8.27
N LEU A 221 20.35 -17.37 9.16
CA LEU A 221 19.66 -18.52 9.73
C LEU A 221 18.99 -19.29 8.56
N ASP A 222 19.78 -20.10 7.88
CA ASP A 222 19.38 -21.09 6.91
C ASP A 222 19.18 -22.40 7.66
N MET A 223 18.07 -22.49 8.40
CA MET A 223 17.51 -23.78 8.75
C MET A 223 16.53 -24.13 7.64
N GLY A 224 16.93 -25.13 6.85
CA GLY A 224 16.12 -25.69 5.79
C GLY A 224 14.72 -26.01 6.30
N LEU A 225 13.74 -25.42 5.62
CA LEU A 225 12.36 -25.88 5.68
C LEU A 225 12.38 -27.36 5.29
N SER A 226 12.14 -28.23 6.26
CA SER A 226 11.90 -29.64 6.00
C SER A 226 10.62 -29.76 5.19
N GLU A 227 10.84 -30.04 3.91
CA GLU A 227 10.02 -30.78 2.96
C GLU A 227 8.59 -31.12 3.41
N TYR A 228 7.68 -30.15 3.30
CA TYR A 228 6.35 -30.37 2.73
C TYR A 228 6.19 -29.41 1.54
N PHE A 229 6.50 -29.96 0.36
CA PHE A 229 6.44 -29.40 -1.01
C PHE A 229 7.75 -28.79 -1.61
N PRO A 230 8.20 -29.30 -2.78
CA PRO A 230 9.55 -29.09 -3.31
C PRO A 230 9.77 -27.73 -3.98
N LEU A 231 10.94 -27.14 -3.70
CA LEU A 231 11.59 -26.10 -4.50
C LEU A 231 12.78 -26.73 -5.26
N ALA A 232 12.88 -26.45 -6.55
CA ALA A 232 13.88 -27.01 -7.46
C ALA A 232 15.32 -26.72 -7.00
N LYS A 233 16.11 -27.77 -6.75
CA LYS A 233 17.56 -27.68 -6.49
C LYS A 233 18.31 -27.43 -7.81
N ARG A 234 19.18 -26.42 -7.79
CA ARG A 234 20.22 -26.18 -8.79
C ARG A 234 21.47 -26.95 -8.33
N GLN A 235 21.90 -27.96 -9.08
CA GLN A 235 23.10 -28.74 -8.77
C GLN A 235 24.37 -27.90 -9.06
N LYS A 236 25.33 -27.90 -8.12
CA LYS A 236 26.72 -27.50 -8.39
C LYS A 236 27.52 -28.76 -8.79
N PRO A 237 28.41 -28.70 -9.79
CA PRO A 237 29.12 -29.86 -10.30
C PRO A 237 30.34 -30.20 -9.43
N SER A 238 30.61 -31.50 -9.25
CA SER A 238 31.89 -32.05 -8.80
C SER A 238 32.76 -32.42 -10.02
N PRO A 239 34.10 -32.44 -9.87
CA PRO A 239 35.02 -32.49 -11.00
C PRO A 239 35.25 -33.92 -11.51
N GLY A 240 35.26 -34.08 -12.84
CA GLY A 240 35.84 -35.25 -13.49
C GLY A 240 34.89 -36.08 -14.33
N LYS A 241 34.61 -35.63 -15.57
CA LYS A 241 34.99 -36.31 -16.82
C LYS A 241 34.43 -35.51 -18.01
N THR A 242 35.38 -35.15 -18.86
CA THR A 242 35.35 -34.21 -19.97
C THR A 242 34.58 -34.70 -21.19
N LYS A 243 34.06 -33.72 -21.95
CA LYS A 243 33.63 -33.77 -23.36
C LYS A 243 32.33 -34.53 -23.68
N ALA A 244 31.19 -33.94 -23.28
CA ALA A 244 29.88 -34.17 -23.91
C ALA A 244 28.85 -33.06 -23.57
N ALA A 245 29.09 -32.27 -22.51
CA ALA A 245 28.11 -31.33 -21.97
C ALA A 245 28.07 -29.93 -22.62
N GLU A 246 28.95 -29.61 -23.56
CA GLU A 246 28.95 -28.27 -24.21
C GLU A 246 27.98 -28.16 -25.41
N GLU A 247 27.51 -29.27 -25.98
CA GLU A 247 26.51 -29.24 -27.07
C GLU A 247 25.07 -29.16 -26.56
N GLU A 248 24.76 -29.68 -25.37
CA GLU A 248 23.38 -29.75 -24.86
C GLU A 248 22.89 -28.43 -24.23
N ALA A 249 23.80 -27.53 -23.84
CA ALA A 249 23.45 -26.21 -23.31
C ALA A 249 23.01 -25.21 -24.40
N ARG A 250 23.33 -25.46 -25.67
CA ARG A 250 22.99 -24.59 -26.80
C ARG A 250 21.57 -24.85 -27.36
N SER A 251 20.96 -25.98 -27.02
CA SER A 251 19.65 -26.40 -27.56
C SER A 251 18.44 -26.01 -26.70
N ARG A 252 18.63 -25.47 -25.49
CA ARG A 252 17.54 -24.97 -24.63
C ARG A 252 17.06 -23.55 -24.95
N GLY A 253 17.74 -22.83 -25.85
CA GLY A 253 17.32 -21.52 -26.36
C GLY A 253 16.19 -21.57 -27.40
N GLN A 254 15.80 -22.77 -27.86
CA GLN A 254 14.77 -22.97 -28.88
C GLN A 254 13.93 -24.20 -28.54
N ARG A 255 13.02 -24.07 -27.56
CA ARG A 255 11.85 -24.96 -27.47
C ARG A 255 10.62 -24.09 -27.36
N SER A 256 9.81 -24.08 -28.41
CA SER A 256 8.45 -23.51 -28.47
C SER A 256 7.56 -24.22 -27.44
N CYS A 257 7.59 -23.74 -26.19
CA CYS A 257 6.75 -24.28 -25.14
C CYS A 257 5.29 -23.79 -25.31
N PRO A 258 4.26 -24.65 -25.14
CA PRO A 258 2.86 -24.25 -25.31
C PRO A 258 2.49 -23.10 -24.37
N ARG A 259 1.95 -22.04 -24.95
CA ARG A 259 1.67 -20.76 -24.28
C ARG A 259 0.58 -20.92 -23.21
N GLY A 260 0.83 -20.38 -22.02
CA GLY A 260 -0.18 -20.29 -20.95
C GLY A 260 -0.03 -21.28 -19.78
N GLN A 261 0.98 -22.15 -19.77
CA GLN A 261 1.14 -23.16 -18.71
C GLN A 261 1.90 -22.68 -17.46
N PHE A 262 2.34 -21.43 -17.39
CA PHE A 262 3.02 -20.90 -16.21
C PHE A 262 2.60 -19.46 -15.89
N CYS A 263 2.76 -19.11 -14.63
CA CYS A 263 2.48 -17.79 -14.09
C CYS A 263 3.59 -16.82 -14.50
N LEU A 264 3.27 -15.80 -15.30
CA LEU A 264 4.26 -14.81 -15.76
C LEU A 264 4.90 -14.04 -14.59
N ALA A 265 4.18 -13.86 -13.49
CA ALA A 265 4.66 -13.09 -12.36
C ALA A 265 5.63 -13.86 -11.44
N CYS A 266 5.54 -15.20 -11.36
CA CYS A 266 6.35 -15.98 -10.40
C CYS A 266 6.88 -17.33 -10.92
N GLY A 267 6.63 -17.69 -12.18
CA GLY A 267 7.10 -18.92 -12.82
C GLY A 267 6.38 -20.22 -12.41
N LYS A 268 5.41 -20.17 -11.49
CA LYS A 268 4.67 -21.37 -11.06
C LYS A 268 3.79 -21.93 -12.19
N THR A 269 3.76 -23.24 -12.35
CA THR A 269 2.97 -23.94 -13.39
C THR A 269 1.45 -23.96 -13.12
N LYS A 270 1.03 -23.84 -11.85
CA LYS A 270 -0.40 -23.80 -11.49
C LYS A 270 -1.01 -22.44 -11.79
N VAL A 271 -1.43 -22.25 -13.03
CA VAL A 271 -2.18 -21.09 -13.53
C VAL A 271 -3.68 -21.29 -13.27
N VAL A 272 -4.37 -20.22 -12.85
CA VAL A 272 -5.83 -20.24 -12.63
C VAL A 272 -6.59 -19.21 -13.46
N THR A 273 -5.88 -18.26 -14.06
CA THR A 273 -6.45 -17.21 -14.90
C THR A 273 -5.39 -16.67 -15.85
N PHE A 274 -5.79 -15.87 -16.82
CA PHE A 274 -4.88 -15.23 -17.76
C PHE A 274 -4.19 -13.99 -17.14
N HIS A 275 -3.00 -13.64 -17.61
CA HIS A 275 -2.43 -12.32 -17.36
C HIS A 275 -3.14 -11.30 -18.28
N PRO A 276 -3.64 -10.16 -17.75
CA PRO A 276 -4.48 -9.25 -18.53
C PRO A 276 -3.75 -8.54 -19.68
N LEU A 277 -2.49 -8.15 -19.48
CA LEU A 277 -1.72 -7.39 -20.48
C LEU A 277 -0.87 -8.23 -21.47
N PHE A 278 -0.43 -9.42 -21.05
CA PHE A 278 0.55 -10.23 -21.78
C PHE A 278 0.04 -11.66 -21.99
N GLU A 279 0.48 -12.30 -23.07
CA GLU A 279 0.19 -13.71 -23.36
C GLU A 279 0.82 -14.61 -22.29
N GLY A 280 -0.03 -15.23 -21.46
CA GLY A 280 0.40 -16.08 -20.35
C GLY A 280 -0.63 -16.11 -19.22
N GLY A 281 -0.25 -16.77 -18.12
CA GLY A 281 -1.13 -17.02 -16.99
C GLY A 281 -0.74 -16.28 -15.70
N LEU A 282 -1.65 -16.29 -14.74
CA LEU A 282 -1.41 -15.93 -13.34
C LEU A 282 -1.88 -17.06 -12.41
N CYS A 283 -1.10 -17.36 -11.38
CA CYS A 283 -1.52 -18.23 -10.27
C CYS A 283 -2.43 -17.45 -9.28
N VAL A 284 -3.16 -18.15 -8.40
CA VAL A 284 -4.11 -17.52 -7.44
C VAL A 284 -3.46 -16.37 -6.67
N LYS A 285 -2.25 -16.58 -6.13
CA LYS A 285 -1.55 -15.56 -5.35
C LYS A 285 -1.23 -14.33 -6.20
N CYS A 286 -0.71 -14.52 -7.41
CA CYS A 286 -0.34 -13.42 -8.29
C CYS A 286 -1.57 -12.71 -8.86
N LYS A 287 -2.68 -13.42 -9.10
CA LYS A 287 -3.98 -12.81 -9.44
C LYS A 287 -4.39 -11.82 -8.36
N ASN A 288 -4.41 -12.24 -7.09
CA ASN A 288 -4.84 -11.39 -5.98
C ASN A 288 -3.92 -10.17 -5.83
N VAL A 289 -2.59 -10.39 -5.86
CA VAL A 289 -1.62 -9.28 -5.81
C VAL A 289 -1.82 -8.32 -6.98
N TYR A 290 -2.05 -8.82 -8.20
CA TYR A 290 -2.28 -7.97 -9.37
C TYR A 290 -3.53 -7.11 -9.21
N LEU A 291 -4.62 -7.70 -8.72
CA LEU A 291 -5.86 -6.97 -8.44
C LEU A 291 -5.67 -5.88 -7.38
N GLU A 292 -4.85 -6.15 -6.37
CA GLU A 292 -4.59 -5.22 -5.28
C GLU A 292 -3.71 -4.03 -5.70
N ILE A 293 -2.67 -4.26 -6.52
CA ILE A 293 -1.59 -3.27 -6.62
C ILE A 293 -1.30 -2.74 -8.03
N SER A 294 -1.96 -3.25 -9.08
CA SER A 294 -1.69 -2.85 -10.47
C SER A 294 -1.99 -1.38 -10.79
N TYR A 295 -2.91 -0.76 -10.04
CA TYR A 295 -3.24 0.68 -10.14
C TYR A 295 -2.66 1.52 -8.99
N MET A 296 -1.64 1.04 -8.28
CA MET A 296 -0.88 1.91 -7.37
C MET A 296 0.09 2.79 -8.14
N TYR A 297 0.12 4.09 -7.83
CA TYR A 297 1.03 5.06 -8.42
C TYR A 297 1.78 5.84 -7.34
N ASP A 298 3.07 6.02 -7.54
CA ASP A 298 3.93 6.82 -6.68
C ASP A 298 3.75 8.33 -6.95
N ASP A 299 4.39 9.16 -6.14
CA ASP A 299 4.41 10.62 -6.29
C ASP A 299 5.07 11.09 -7.59
N ASP A 300 5.80 10.20 -8.27
CA ASP A 300 6.41 10.46 -9.59
C ASP A 300 5.43 10.25 -10.75
N GLY A 301 4.18 9.87 -10.47
CA GLY A 301 3.15 9.62 -11.49
C GLY A 301 3.20 8.24 -12.13
N TYR A 302 4.26 7.45 -11.93
CA TYR A 302 4.41 6.10 -12.47
C TYR A 302 3.87 5.03 -11.53
N GLN A 303 3.50 3.87 -12.08
CA GLN A 303 3.10 2.70 -11.33
C GLN A 303 4.13 2.36 -10.26
N SER A 304 3.69 2.11 -9.03
CA SER A 304 4.57 1.79 -7.90
C SER A 304 5.31 0.46 -8.08
N TYR A 305 4.73 -0.46 -8.84
CA TYR A 305 5.24 -1.82 -9.05
C TYR A 305 5.28 -2.18 -10.53
N CYS A 306 6.11 -3.18 -10.85
CA CYS A 306 6.23 -3.73 -12.20
C CYS A 306 4.87 -4.12 -12.81
N THR A 307 4.61 -3.67 -14.04
CA THR A 307 3.41 -3.96 -14.82
C THR A 307 3.15 -5.46 -15.06
N VAL A 308 4.19 -6.30 -15.02
CA VAL A 308 4.08 -7.76 -15.25
C VAL A 308 3.85 -8.50 -13.93
N CYS A 309 4.76 -8.34 -12.98
CA CYS A 309 4.76 -9.19 -11.77
C CYS A 309 4.14 -8.53 -10.54
N CYS A 310 3.79 -7.24 -10.61
CA CYS A 310 3.34 -6.47 -9.46
C CYS A 310 4.35 -6.57 -8.30
N GLY A 311 5.62 -6.34 -8.62
CA GLY A 311 6.73 -6.42 -7.67
C GLY A 311 8.00 -5.82 -8.27
N GLY A 312 9.14 -6.45 -7.98
CA GLY A 312 10.46 -5.99 -8.40
C GLY A 312 11.10 -5.04 -7.38
N ARG A 313 12.43 -5.10 -7.26
CA ARG A 313 13.20 -4.17 -6.38
C ARG A 313 13.57 -2.88 -7.12
N GLU A 314 13.77 -2.99 -8.42
CA GLU A 314 14.20 -1.92 -9.30
C GLU A 314 13.39 -2.04 -10.58
N VAL A 315 12.82 -0.92 -11.04
CA VAL A 315 11.97 -0.85 -12.23
C VAL A 315 12.44 0.24 -13.18
N LEU A 316 12.37 -0.07 -14.47
CA LEU A 316 12.62 0.84 -15.58
C LEU A 316 11.30 1.53 -15.98
N LEU A 317 11.32 2.85 -16.09
CA LEU A 317 10.15 3.66 -16.43
C LEU A 317 10.01 3.79 -17.95
N CYS A 318 8.76 3.78 -18.45
CA CYS A 318 8.47 4.08 -19.84
C CYS A 318 8.72 5.57 -20.14
N GLY A 319 9.49 5.89 -21.18
CA GLY A 319 9.71 7.25 -21.66
C GLY A 319 8.62 7.76 -22.61
N ASN A 320 7.60 6.96 -22.92
CA ASN A 320 6.48 7.41 -23.74
C ASN A 320 5.61 8.41 -22.96
N THR A 321 5.27 9.53 -23.61
CA THR A 321 4.35 10.53 -23.05
C THR A 321 3.01 9.88 -22.70
N ASN A 322 2.43 10.27 -21.56
CA ASN A 322 1.19 9.72 -20.98
C ASN A 322 1.26 8.23 -20.56
N CYS A 323 2.39 7.53 -20.71
CA CYS A 323 2.53 6.15 -20.24
C CYS A 323 3.14 6.12 -18.83
N CYS A 324 2.36 5.65 -17.87
CA CYS A 324 2.76 5.57 -16.46
C CYS A 324 3.32 4.18 -16.07
N ARG A 325 3.64 3.31 -17.03
CA ARG A 325 4.02 1.90 -16.79
C ARG A 325 5.50 1.73 -16.48
N CYS A 326 5.85 0.70 -15.72
CA CYS A 326 7.23 0.37 -15.37
C CYS A 326 7.47 -1.14 -15.35
N PHE A 327 8.70 -1.57 -15.63
CA PHE A 327 9.07 -2.98 -15.74
C PHE A 327 10.27 -3.30 -14.86
N CYS A 328 10.20 -4.34 -14.04
CA CYS A 328 11.34 -4.72 -13.22
C CYS A 328 12.44 -5.36 -14.05
N ILE A 329 13.68 -5.16 -13.62
CA ILE A 329 14.89 -5.73 -14.22
C ILE A 329 14.75 -7.25 -14.36
N ASP A 330 14.28 -7.92 -13.32
CA ASP A 330 14.10 -9.38 -13.32
C ASP A 330 13.12 -9.84 -14.42
N CYS A 331 11.99 -9.15 -14.62
CA CYS A 331 11.04 -9.51 -15.67
C CYS A 331 11.62 -9.28 -17.06
N LEU A 332 12.39 -8.22 -17.26
CA LEU A 332 13.06 -7.96 -18.53
C LEU A 332 14.07 -9.07 -18.85
N ASP A 333 14.94 -9.41 -17.91
CA ASP A 333 16.01 -10.37 -18.16
C ASP A 333 15.54 -11.83 -18.20
N VAL A 334 14.45 -12.16 -17.50
CA VAL A 334 13.88 -13.51 -17.50
C VAL A 334 12.91 -13.75 -18.66
N LEU A 335 12.03 -12.79 -18.97
CA LEU A 335 10.95 -12.98 -19.94
C LEU A 335 11.30 -12.46 -21.33
N VAL A 336 12.22 -11.49 -21.45
CA VAL A 336 12.65 -10.96 -22.76
C VAL A 336 13.96 -11.60 -23.18
N GLY A 337 14.97 -11.55 -22.31
CA GLY A 337 16.26 -12.18 -22.52
C GLY A 337 17.35 -11.58 -21.64
N ALA A 338 18.37 -12.36 -21.31
CA ALA A 338 19.45 -11.92 -20.43
C ALA A 338 20.17 -10.68 -20.99
N GLY A 339 20.30 -9.63 -20.18
CA GLY A 339 21.00 -8.39 -20.54
C GLY A 339 20.12 -7.35 -21.25
N VAL A 340 18.85 -7.67 -21.52
CA VAL A 340 17.89 -6.73 -22.11
C VAL A 340 17.67 -5.54 -21.18
N SER A 341 17.69 -5.74 -19.86
CA SER A 341 17.52 -4.66 -18.89
C SER A 341 18.62 -3.59 -19.01
N ALA A 342 19.86 -3.99 -19.28
CA ALA A 342 21.00 -3.10 -19.48
C ALA A 342 20.88 -2.33 -20.80
N SER A 343 20.52 -3.02 -21.89
CA SER A 343 20.26 -2.38 -23.19
C SER A 343 19.11 -1.37 -23.10
N ALA A 344 18.03 -1.73 -22.41
CA ALA A 344 16.88 -0.85 -22.20
C ALA A 344 17.22 0.39 -21.37
N ARG A 345 18.12 0.28 -20.37
CA ARG A 345 18.63 1.45 -19.63
C ARG A 345 19.45 2.41 -20.50
N ALA A 346 20.19 1.86 -21.48
CA ALA A 346 21.03 2.66 -22.37
C ALA A 346 20.21 3.48 -23.38
N LEU A 347 19.00 3.02 -23.72
CA LEU A 347 18.07 3.73 -24.62
C LEU A 347 17.44 4.95 -23.92
N ASP A 348 17.36 6.09 -24.62
CA ASP A 348 16.65 7.30 -24.19
C ASP A 348 15.93 7.96 -25.38
N PRO A 349 14.59 8.02 -25.42
CA PRO A 349 13.66 7.37 -24.49
C PRO A 349 13.53 5.85 -24.74
N TRP A 350 13.41 5.07 -23.67
CA TRP A 350 12.99 3.67 -23.78
C TRP A 350 11.46 3.57 -23.75
N HIS A 351 10.87 2.88 -24.72
CA HIS A 351 9.43 2.63 -24.76
C HIS A 351 9.12 1.21 -24.29
N CYS A 352 8.08 1.06 -23.47
CA CYS A 352 7.72 -0.25 -22.92
C CYS A 352 7.00 -1.14 -23.94
N TYR A 353 6.96 -2.45 -23.65
CA TYR A 353 6.36 -3.46 -24.54
C TYR A 353 4.84 -3.35 -24.73
N VAL A 354 4.16 -2.49 -23.95
CA VAL A 354 2.74 -2.14 -24.18
C VAL A 354 2.63 -1.00 -25.19
N CYS A 355 3.57 -0.04 -25.17
CA CYS A 355 3.61 1.07 -26.13
C CYS A 355 4.22 0.67 -27.47
N GLN A 356 5.15 -0.29 -27.48
CA GLN A 356 5.76 -0.83 -28.70
C GLN A 356 5.59 -2.36 -28.78
N PRO A 357 4.38 -2.87 -29.11
CA PRO A 357 4.12 -4.30 -29.20
C PRO A 357 5.01 -5.02 -30.23
N SER A 358 5.47 -4.31 -31.26
CA SER A 358 6.38 -4.84 -32.29
C SER A 358 7.75 -5.26 -31.75
N GLN A 359 8.19 -4.72 -30.61
CA GLN A 359 9.45 -5.09 -29.96
C GLN A 359 9.30 -6.27 -28.96
N SER A 360 8.11 -6.87 -28.87
CA SER A 360 7.86 -8.01 -27.99
C SER A 360 8.71 -9.23 -28.35
N SER A 361 9.35 -9.86 -27.35
CA SER A 361 9.98 -11.17 -27.56
C SER A 361 8.93 -12.28 -27.71
N ALA A 362 9.39 -13.48 -28.09
CA ALA A 362 8.52 -14.65 -28.16
C ALA A 362 7.86 -15.02 -26.80
N ALA A 363 8.47 -14.62 -25.67
CA ALA A 363 8.05 -14.99 -24.32
C ALA A 363 7.35 -13.86 -23.55
N LEU A 364 7.57 -12.57 -23.88
CA LEU A 364 6.80 -11.44 -23.35
C LEU A 364 6.07 -10.73 -24.50
N ARG A 365 4.91 -11.27 -24.88
CA ARG A 365 4.08 -10.71 -25.96
C ARG A 365 2.87 -9.98 -25.39
N CYS A 366 2.73 -8.69 -25.73
CA CYS A 366 1.54 -7.93 -25.41
C CYS A 366 0.34 -8.49 -26.19
N ARG A 367 -0.80 -8.68 -25.51
CA ARG A 367 -2.02 -9.17 -26.15
C ARG A 367 -2.59 -8.10 -27.09
N PRO A 368 -3.08 -8.43 -28.29
CA PRO A 368 -3.75 -7.43 -29.14
C PRO A 368 -5.06 -6.94 -28.51
N ASP A 369 -5.75 -7.80 -27.76
CA ASP A 369 -7.01 -7.57 -27.04
C ASP A 369 -6.80 -7.22 -25.55
N TRP A 370 -5.60 -6.74 -25.17
CA TRP A 370 -5.25 -6.51 -23.77
C TRP A 370 -6.23 -5.58 -23.03
N SER A 371 -6.79 -4.59 -23.72
CA SER A 371 -7.72 -3.62 -23.14
C SER A 371 -9.02 -4.29 -22.70
N GLN A 372 -9.59 -5.16 -23.55
CA GLN A 372 -10.76 -5.96 -23.22
C GLN A 372 -10.46 -7.00 -22.15
N LYS A 373 -9.31 -7.67 -22.24
CA LYS A 373 -8.87 -8.65 -21.23
C LYS A 373 -8.66 -8.02 -19.86
N LEU A 374 -8.14 -6.80 -19.81
CA LEU A 374 -7.99 -6.05 -18.57
C LEU A 374 -9.36 -5.77 -17.93
N GLN A 375 -10.35 -5.34 -18.71
CA GLN A 375 -11.71 -5.16 -18.21
C GLN A 375 -12.29 -6.47 -17.69
N GLU A 376 -12.24 -7.55 -18.47
CA GLU A 376 -12.71 -8.89 -18.08
C GLU A 376 -12.08 -9.34 -16.76
N PHE A 377 -10.79 -9.04 -16.58
CA PHE A 377 -10.06 -9.39 -15.36
C PHE A 377 -10.61 -8.69 -14.10
N PHE A 378 -11.03 -7.43 -14.24
CA PHE A 378 -11.62 -6.63 -13.14
C PHE A 378 -13.15 -6.76 -13.03
N ALA A 379 -13.83 -7.20 -14.09
CA ALA A 379 -15.29 -7.39 -14.20
C ALA A 379 -15.82 -8.62 -13.44
N SER A 380 -14.96 -9.40 -12.78
CA SER A 380 -15.33 -10.72 -12.24
C SER A 380 -16.32 -10.72 -11.05
N ASP A 381 -16.82 -9.56 -10.62
CA ASP A 381 -17.80 -9.39 -9.51
C ASP A 381 -18.95 -8.47 -9.94
N HIS A 382 -19.68 -8.80 -11.01
CA HIS A 382 -20.91 -8.07 -11.37
C HIS A 382 -22.10 -8.58 -10.56
N ASP A 383 -22.95 -7.64 -10.14
CA ASP A 383 -24.18 -7.91 -9.40
C ASP A 383 -25.25 -8.40 -10.38
N PRO A 384 -25.89 -9.56 -10.15
CA PRO A 384 -26.90 -10.12 -11.06
C PRO A 384 -28.17 -9.26 -11.16
N ASP A 385 -28.39 -8.31 -10.25
CA ASP A 385 -29.62 -7.49 -10.21
C ASP A 385 -29.64 -6.35 -11.24
N PHE A 386 -28.50 -6.02 -11.89
CA PHE A 386 -28.38 -4.91 -12.85
C PHE A 386 -27.62 -5.33 -14.11
N GLU A 387 -27.95 -4.69 -15.24
CA GLU A 387 -27.20 -4.87 -16.49
C GLU A 387 -25.72 -4.46 -16.29
N PRO A 388 -24.76 -5.21 -16.86
CA PRO A 388 -23.35 -4.85 -16.75
C PRO A 388 -23.11 -3.43 -17.29
N PRO A 389 -22.40 -2.57 -16.54
CA PRO A 389 -22.13 -1.21 -16.98
C PRO A 389 -21.33 -1.22 -18.28
N MET A 390 -21.60 -0.23 -19.15
CA MET A 390 -20.82 -0.02 -20.37
C MET A 390 -19.34 0.11 -20.02
N THR A 391 -18.50 -0.71 -20.64
CA THR A 391 -17.04 -0.71 -20.43
C THR A 391 -16.34 -0.06 -21.61
N TYR A 392 -15.36 0.79 -21.33
CA TYR A 392 -14.60 1.52 -22.35
C TYR A 392 -13.20 0.93 -22.51
N PRO A 393 -12.74 0.60 -23.72
CA PRO A 393 -11.39 0.09 -23.90
C PRO A 393 -10.36 1.13 -23.47
N ALA A 394 -9.27 0.68 -22.86
CA ALA A 394 -8.15 1.54 -22.50
C ALA A 394 -7.58 2.24 -23.74
N VAL A 395 -7.21 3.52 -23.59
CA VAL A 395 -6.76 4.38 -24.68
C VAL A 395 -5.23 4.28 -24.83
N PRO A 396 -4.69 4.05 -26.04
CA PRO A 396 -3.25 4.09 -26.29
C PRO A 396 -2.61 5.40 -25.81
N ALA A 397 -1.40 5.34 -25.27
CA ALA A 397 -0.77 6.47 -24.58
C ALA A 397 -0.68 7.74 -25.46
N GLU A 398 -0.46 7.57 -26.76
CA GLU A 398 -0.33 8.62 -27.76
C GLU A 398 -1.66 9.32 -28.07
N GLN A 399 -2.79 8.65 -27.82
CA GLN A 399 -4.14 9.14 -28.12
C GLN A 399 -4.84 9.72 -26.88
N ARG A 400 -4.23 9.61 -25.70
CA ARG A 400 -4.79 10.11 -24.45
C ARG A 400 -4.85 11.63 -24.46
N LYS A 401 -6.05 12.16 -24.18
CA LYS A 401 -6.32 13.60 -24.10
C LYS A 401 -6.47 14.05 -22.65
N PRO A 402 -6.23 15.34 -22.33
CA PRO A 402 -6.54 15.91 -21.04
C PRO A 402 -8.00 15.67 -20.62
N ILE A 403 -8.26 15.47 -19.32
CA ILE A 403 -9.57 15.11 -18.79
C ILE A 403 -10.46 16.35 -18.57
N ARG A 404 -11.74 16.24 -18.92
CA ARG A 404 -12.76 17.27 -18.65
C ARG A 404 -13.73 16.82 -17.57
N VAL A 405 -13.90 17.62 -16.52
CA VAL A 405 -14.59 17.19 -15.29
C VAL A 405 -15.72 18.15 -14.93
N LEU A 406 -16.86 17.57 -14.58
CA LEU A 406 -17.98 18.26 -13.94
C LEU A 406 -18.09 17.76 -12.49
N SER A 407 -17.83 18.64 -11.53
CA SER A 407 -17.89 18.37 -10.08
C SER A 407 -19.12 19.03 -9.48
N LEU A 408 -20.07 18.24 -9.01
CA LEU A 408 -21.30 18.71 -8.37
C LEU A 408 -21.17 18.56 -6.85
N PHE A 409 -21.51 19.61 -6.10
CA PHE A 409 -21.32 19.66 -4.64
C PHE A 409 -19.83 19.51 -4.28
N ASP A 410 -18.99 20.33 -4.93
CA ASP A 410 -17.53 20.18 -4.98
C ASP A 410 -16.85 20.27 -3.60
N GLY A 411 -17.46 21.00 -2.66
CA GLY A 411 -16.85 21.28 -1.37
C GLY A 411 -15.49 21.94 -1.52
N ILE A 412 -14.47 21.36 -0.90
CA ILE A 412 -13.10 21.92 -0.87
C ILE A 412 -12.25 21.49 -2.08
N ALA A 413 -12.87 21.18 -3.23
CA ALA A 413 -12.21 20.78 -4.48
C ALA A 413 -11.34 19.51 -4.36
N THR A 414 -11.77 18.52 -3.55
CA THR A 414 -11.00 17.27 -3.36
C THR A 414 -10.78 16.51 -4.68
N GLY A 415 -11.75 16.55 -5.60
CA GLY A 415 -11.62 15.90 -6.91
C GLY A 415 -10.46 16.49 -7.72
N TYR A 416 -10.38 17.82 -7.83
CA TYR A 416 -9.30 18.49 -8.54
C TYR A 416 -7.93 18.24 -7.90
N LEU A 417 -7.84 18.32 -6.56
CA LEU A 417 -6.62 18.01 -5.82
C LEU A 417 -6.10 16.61 -6.17
N VAL A 418 -6.96 15.59 -6.14
CA VAL A 418 -6.56 14.21 -6.41
C VAL A 418 -6.15 14.02 -7.87
N LEU A 419 -6.84 14.65 -8.82
CA LEU A 419 -6.45 14.61 -10.23
C LEU A 419 -5.05 15.18 -10.43
N LYS A 420 -4.75 16.32 -9.78
CA LYS A 420 -3.42 16.94 -9.78
C LYS A 420 -2.37 16.04 -9.11
N ASP A 421 -2.68 15.46 -7.95
CA ASP A 421 -1.76 14.57 -7.22
C ASP A 421 -1.46 13.27 -7.99
N LEU A 422 -2.39 12.82 -8.84
CA LEU A 422 -2.18 11.71 -9.75
C LEU A 422 -1.45 12.13 -11.03
N GLY A 423 -1.26 13.42 -11.28
CA GLY A 423 -0.56 13.95 -12.45
C GLY A 423 -1.42 13.94 -13.72
N PHE A 424 -2.75 14.03 -13.61
CA PHE A 424 -3.60 14.20 -14.78
C PHE A 424 -3.48 15.60 -15.36
N LYS A 425 -3.44 15.69 -16.68
CA LYS A 425 -3.68 16.95 -17.38
C LYS A 425 -5.18 17.23 -17.37
N VAL A 426 -5.60 18.26 -16.67
CA VAL A 426 -7.01 18.68 -16.57
C VAL A 426 -7.23 19.81 -17.57
N ASP A 427 -8.09 19.57 -18.57
CA ASP A 427 -8.46 20.57 -19.58
C ASP A 427 -9.42 21.59 -18.97
N GLN A 428 -10.49 21.07 -18.36
CA GLN A 428 -11.56 21.86 -17.80
C GLN A 428 -12.07 21.20 -16.52
N TYR A 429 -12.27 22.00 -15.49
CA TYR A 429 -12.89 21.57 -14.23
C TYR A 429 -13.98 22.57 -13.86
N ILE A 430 -15.23 22.18 -14.09
CA ILE A 430 -16.41 22.97 -13.72
C ILE A 430 -16.98 22.43 -12.43
N ALA A 431 -17.14 23.30 -11.44
CA ALA A 431 -17.55 22.93 -10.09
C ALA A 431 -18.82 23.67 -9.65
N SER A 432 -19.82 22.96 -9.14
CA SER A 432 -20.98 23.56 -8.48
C SER A 432 -20.82 23.51 -6.96
N GLU A 433 -20.87 24.68 -6.34
CA GLU A 433 -20.79 24.87 -4.89
C GLU A 433 -21.47 26.19 -4.49
N ILE A 434 -22.15 26.21 -3.35
CA ILE A 434 -22.86 27.39 -2.83
C ILE A 434 -22.20 27.95 -1.56
N CYS A 435 -21.33 27.18 -0.92
CA CYS A 435 -20.62 27.60 0.28
C CYS A 435 -19.41 28.46 -0.09
N GLU A 436 -19.49 29.75 0.18
CA GLU A 436 -18.42 30.73 -0.10
C GLU A 436 -17.07 30.35 0.53
N ASP A 437 -17.07 29.75 1.72
CA ASP A 437 -15.85 29.25 2.37
C ASP A 437 -15.19 28.13 1.55
N SER A 438 -15.99 27.20 1.03
CA SER A 438 -15.54 26.09 0.19
C SER A 438 -14.98 26.59 -1.15
N ILE A 439 -15.69 27.51 -1.80
CA ILE A 439 -15.26 28.17 -3.05
C ILE A 439 -13.93 28.89 -2.82
N SER A 440 -13.83 29.68 -1.74
CA SER A 440 -12.62 30.42 -1.40
C SER A 440 -11.41 29.48 -1.21
N VAL A 441 -11.60 28.34 -0.55
CA VAL A 441 -10.55 27.33 -0.39
C VAL A 441 -10.11 26.79 -1.74
N GLY A 442 -11.05 26.45 -2.62
CA GLY A 442 -10.74 25.92 -3.95
C GLY A 442 -10.01 26.94 -4.84
N VAL A 443 -10.49 28.18 -4.90
CA VAL A 443 -9.87 29.27 -5.66
C VAL A 443 -8.42 29.51 -5.21
N VAL A 444 -8.18 29.60 -3.89
CA VAL A 444 -6.84 29.85 -3.34
C VAL A 444 -5.90 28.66 -3.57
N ARG A 445 -6.37 27.43 -3.35
CA ARG A 445 -5.52 26.23 -3.46
C ARG A 445 -5.21 25.84 -4.90
N HIS A 446 -6.09 26.17 -5.83
CA HIS A 446 -5.99 25.75 -7.22
C HIS A 446 -5.81 26.92 -8.18
N GLU A 447 -5.34 28.06 -7.68
CA GLU A 447 -4.89 29.21 -8.48
C GLU A 447 -5.97 29.69 -9.48
N GLY A 448 -7.25 29.61 -9.11
CA GLY A 448 -8.36 29.99 -9.99
C GLY A 448 -8.60 29.07 -11.19
N LYS A 449 -8.01 27.87 -11.25
CA LYS A 449 -8.19 26.91 -12.36
C LYS A 449 -9.53 26.19 -12.38
N ILE A 450 -10.37 26.41 -11.36
CA ILE A 450 -11.70 25.83 -11.24
C ILE A 450 -12.73 26.86 -11.65
N GLN A 451 -13.59 26.51 -12.60
CA GLN A 451 -14.72 27.33 -13.01
C GLN A 451 -15.93 27.03 -12.12
N TYR A 452 -16.21 27.92 -11.17
CA TYR A 452 -17.34 27.76 -10.26
C TYR A 452 -18.67 28.19 -10.89
N VAL A 453 -19.67 27.32 -10.77
CA VAL A 453 -21.05 27.51 -11.22
C VAL A 453 -21.97 27.29 -10.02
N HIS A 454 -22.23 28.36 -9.26
CA HIS A 454 -22.86 28.35 -7.92
C HIS A 454 -23.87 27.21 -7.64
N ASP A 455 -25.17 27.49 -7.71
CA ASP A 455 -26.19 26.52 -7.34
C ASP A 455 -26.45 25.53 -8.47
N VAL A 456 -26.33 24.24 -8.15
CA VAL A 456 -26.57 23.14 -9.09
C VAL A 456 -27.94 23.20 -9.77
N ARG A 457 -28.95 23.74 -9.06
CA ARG A 457 -30.33 23.86 -9.55
C ARG A 457 -30.46 24.83 -10.71
N ASN A 458 -29.53 25.77 -10.83
CA ASN A 458 -29.53 26.77 -11.90
C ASN A 458 -28.83 26.25 -13.17
N ILE A 459 -28.18 25.08 -13.11
CA ILE A 459 -27.47 24.51 -14.26
C ILE A 459 -28.48 23.89 -15.23
N THR A 460 -28.60 24.49 -16.40
CA THR A 460 -29.53 24.03 -17.45
C THR A 460 -28.89 23.01 -18.38
N ARG A 461 -29.70 22.33 -19.20
CA ARG A 461 -29.23 21.45 -20.27
C ARG A 461 -28.27 22.17 -21.23
N LYS A 462 -28.62 23.40 -21.64
CA LYS A 462 -27.81 24.21 -22.55
C LYS A 462 -26.42 24.47 -21.98
N ASN A 463 -26.33 24.75 -20.68
CA ASN A 463 -25.05 24.94 -20.03
C ASN A 463 -24.15 23.69 -20.12
N ILE A 464 -24.70 22.50 -19.86
CA ILE A 464 -23.93 21.26 -19.98
C ILE A 464 -23.48 20.99 -21.42
N GLU A 465 -24.31 21.33 -22.41
CA GLU A 465 -23.98 21.18 -23.83
C GLU A 465 -22.91 22.19 -24.28
N GLU A 466 -22.97 23.44 -23.79
CA GLU A 466 -21.98 24.49 -24.08
C GLU A 466 -20.63 24.25 -23.39
N TRP A 467 -20.67 23.78 -22.15
CA TRP A 467 -19.47 23.52 -21.36
C TRP A 467 -18.83 22.16 -21.66
N GLY A 468 -19.58 21.22 -22.21
CA GLY A 468 -19.14 19.87 -22.49
C GLY A 468 -18.40 19.72 -23.83
N PRO A 469 -18.13 18.48 -24.28
CA PRO A 469 -18.38 17.23 -23.56
C PRO A 469 -17.53 17.04 -22.29
N PHE A 470 -18.11 16.41 -21.27
CA PHE A 470 -17.41 16.03 -20.02
C PHE A 470 -17.04 14.55 -20.04
N ASP A 471 -15.85 14.21 -19.55
CA ASP A 471 -15.34 12.83 -19.45
C ASP A 471 -15.58 12.22 -18.06
N LEU A 472 -15.67 13.04 -17.03
CA LEU A 472 -15.89 12.62 -15.65
C LEU A 472 -16.95 13.50 -14.97
N VAL A 473 -18.01 12.89 -14.45
CA VAL A 473 -19.02 13.57 -13.62
C VAL A 473 -18.96 13.04 -12.20
N ILE A 474 -18.64 13.90 -11.24
CA ILE A 474 -18.50 13.52 -9.83
C ILE A 474 -19.42 14.32 -8.92
N GLY A 475 -19.84 13.75 -7.80
CA GLY A 475 -20.51 14.53 -6.77
C GLY A 475 -20.86 13.78 -5.49
N GLY A 476 -21.04 14.54 -4.41
CA GLY A 476 -21.48 14.04 -3.12
C GLY A 476 -22.51 14.99 -2.52
N SER A 477 -23.80 14.68 -2.68
CA SER A 477 -24.86 15.57 -2.21
C SER A 477 -24.91 15.63 -0.67
N PRO A 478 -25.40 16.73 -0.07
CA PRO A 478 -25.45 16.87 1.37
C PRO A 478 -26.21 15.72 2.07
N CYS A 479 -25.52 15.02 2.97
CA CYS A 479 -26.04 13.82 3.63
C CYS A 479 -26.96 14.08 4.84
N ASN A 480 -27.16 15.35 5.21
CA ASN A 480 -27.85 15.73 6.44
C ASN A 480 -29.27 15.17 6.55
N ASP A 481 -30.05 15.26 5.48
CA ASP A 481 -31.43 14.76 5.42
C ASP A 481 -31.53 13.27 5.05
N LEU A 482 -30.41 12.66 4.62
CA LEU A 482 -30.34 11.22 4.33
C LEU A 482 -29.88 10.40 5.53
N SER A 483 -29.12 11.00 6.45
CA SER A 483 -28.51 10.24 7.53
C SER A 483 -29.50 9.90 8.64
N ILE A 484 -29.61 8.62 8.99
CA ILE A 484 -30.46 8.11 10.07
C ILE A 484 -30.05 8.65 11.45
N VAL A 485 -28.81 9.13 11.59
CA VAL A 485 -28.30 9.72 12.83
C VAL A 485 -28.86 11.12 13.08
N ASN A 486 -29.50 11.74 12.08
CA ASN A 486 -30.22 12.99 12.22
C ASN A 486 -31.71 12.70 12.54
N PRO A 487 -32.20 13.05 13.74
CA PRO A 487 -33.61 12.88 14.09
C PRO A 487 -34.55 13.76 13.26
N ALA A 488 -34.08 14.91 12.77
CA ALA A 488 -34.84 15.86 11.96
C ALA A 488 -34.73 15.60 10.44
N ARG A 489 -34.29 14.39 10.06
CA ARG A 489 -34.08 14.03 8.64
C ARG A 489 -35.39 14.10 7.86
N LYS A 490 -35.31 14.60 6.63
CA LYS A 490 -36.45 14.66 5.71
C LYS A 490 -36.45 13.55 4.64
N GLY A 491 -35.37 12.78 4.53
CA GLY A 491 -35.24 11.69 3.55
C GLY A 491 -34.85 12.18 2.15
N LEU A 492 -34.86 11.27 1.17
CA LEU A 492 -34.39 11.53 -0.20
C LEU A 492 -35.25 12.55 -0.98
N TYR A 493 -36.55 12.57 -0.76
CA TYR A 493 -37.50 13.37 -1.56
C TYR A 493 -37.74 14.77 -1.00
N GLU A 494 -37.21 15.08 0.18
CA GLU A 494 -37.40 16.36 0.86
C GLU A 494 -36.07 16.97 1.32
N GLY A 495 -36.11 18.21 1.81
CA GLY A 495 -34.93 18.89 2.34
C GLY A 495 -33.77 18.97 1.35
N THR A 496 -32.56 18.68 1.82
CA THR A 496 -31.35 18.59 1.00
C THR A 496 -31.20 17.24 0.29
N GLY A 497 -32.00 16.22 0.66
CA GLY A 497 -31.99 14.91 0.00
C GLY A 497 -32.29 15.01 -1.49
N ARG A 498 -33.19 15.93 -1.87
CA ARG A 498 -33.57 16.18 -3.27
C ARG A 498 -32.42 16.57 -4.20
N LEU A 499 -31.31 17.05 -3.64
CA LEU A 499 -30.13 17.42 -4.41
C LEU A 499 -29.46 16.21 -5.09
N PHE A 500 -29.75 14.99 -4.63
CA PHE A 500 -29.44 13.78 -5.38
C PHE A 500 -30.06 13.80 -6.79
N PHE A 501 -31.31 14.25 -6.93
CA PHE A 501 -31.98 14.30 -8.24
C PHE A 501 -31.35 15.31 -9.18
N GLU A 502 -30.73 16.37 -8.67
CA GLU A 502 -29.95 17.32 -9.48
C GLU A 502 -28.69 16.65 -10.04
N PHE A 503 -28.00 15.82 -9.24
CA PHE A 503 -26.90 14.99 -9.73
C PHE A 503 -27.38 14.06 -10.85
N TYR A 504 -28.46 13.30 -10.60
CA TYR A 504 -29.01 12.37 -11.60
C TYR A 504 -29.43 13.08 -12.89
N ARG A 505 -30.10 14.24 -12.78
CA ARG A 505 -30.53 15.07 -13.91
C ARG A 505 -29.34 15.50 -14.75
N LEU A 506 -28.31 16.06 -14.13
CA LEU A 506 -27.13 16.56 -14.85
C LEU A 506 -26.27 15.42 -15.40
N LEU A 507 -26.14 14.31 -14.68
CA LEU A 507 -25.49 13.09 -15.18
C LEU A 507 -26.16 12.59 -16.45
N SER A 508 -27.50 12.55 -16.47
CA SER A 508 -28.28 12.11 -17.62
C SER A 508 -28.09 13.00 -18.85
N VAL A 509 -27.83 14.30 -18.65
CA VAL A 509 -27.54 15.24 -19.74
C VAL A 509 -26.09 15.15 -20.21
N ALA A 510 -25.14 14.98 -19.28
CA ALA A 510 -23.71 14.90 -19.60
C ALA A 510 -23.28 13.57 -20.23
N ARG A 511 -24.10 12.52 -20.08
CA ARG A 511 -23.86 11.21 -20.68
C ARG A 511 -23.72 11.31 -22.21
N PRO A 512 -22.74 10.60 -22.81
CA PRO A 512 -22.60 10.52 -24.26
C PRO A 512 -23.88 10.01 -24.93
N LYS A 513 -24.16 10.50 -26.13
CA LYS A 513 -25.29 10.02 -26.93
C LYS A 513 -25.03 8.57 -27.39
N PRO A 514 -26.07 7.76 -27.62
CA PRO A 514 -25.89 6.43 -28.18
C PRO A 514 -25.05 6.45 -29.47
N GLY A 515 -24.01 5.62 -29.52
CA GLY A 515 -23.05 5.57 -30.63
C GLY A 515 -21.76 6.38 -30.40
N ASP A 516 -21.73 7.29 -29.41
CA ASP A 516 -20.48 7.93 -28.98
C ASP A 516 -19.66 6.98 -28.11
N GLN A 517 -18.50 6.57 -28.63
CA GLN A 517 -17.59 5.61 -27.97
C GLN A 517 -16.57 6.30 -27.05
N ARG A 518 -16.73 7.61 -26.79
CA ARG A 518 -15.86 8.34 -25.88
C ARG A 518 -15.95 7.77 -24.45
N PRO A 519 -14.81 7.48 -23.79
CA PRO A 519 -14.80 7.07 -22.39
C PRO A 519 -15.50 8.10 -21.50
N PHE A 520 -16.52 7.65 -20.77
CA PHE A 520 -17.30 8.49 -19.88
C PHE A 520 -17.46 7.84 -18.52
N PHE A 521 -17.03 8.56 -17.49
CA PHE A 521 -17.03 8.06 -16.13
C PHE A 521 -17.87 8.93 -15.21
N TRP A 522 -18.43 8.33 -14.17
CA TRP A 522 -19.13 9.06 -13.14
C TRP A 522 -18.97 8.40 -11.77
N LEU A 523 -19.06 9.22 -10.73
CA LEU A 523 -18.96 8.79 -9.34
C LEU A 523 -19.89 9.62 -8.46
N PHE A 524 -20.76 8.93 -7.72
CA PHE A 524 -21.61 9.53 -6.71
C PHE A 524 -21.26 8.94 -5.33
N GLU A 525 -21.10 9.81 -4.33
CA GLU A 525 -20.77 9.41 -2.95
C GLU A 525 -21.85 9.85 -1.97
N ASN A 526 -22.10 9.01 -0.96
CA ASN A 526 -22.92 9.40 0.18
C ASN A 526 -22.68 8.53 1.44
N VAL A 527 -23.34 8.86 2.54
CA VAL A 527 -23.15 8.19 3.85
C VAL A 527 -23.71 6.78 3.89
N VAL A 528 -23.02 5.87 4.58
CA VAL A 528 -23.51 4.50 4.83
C VAL A 528 -24.72 4.47 5.75
N ALA A 529 -24.79 5.40 6.69
CA ALA A 529 -25.88 5.53 7.65
C ALA A 529 -27.11 6.22 7.02
N MET A 530 -27.50 5.86 5.80
CA MET A 530 -28.74 6.30 5.16
C MET A 530 -29.86 5.27 5.32
N GLY A 531 -31.12 5.69 5.13
CA GLY A 531 -32.24 4.75 5.14
C GLY A 531 -32.10 3.66 4.07
N VAL A 532 -32.52 2.43 4.38
CA VAL A 532 -32.44 1.30 3.43
C VAL A 532 -33.26 1.58 2.17
N ASN A 533 -34.41 2.25 2.31
CA ASN A 533 -35.24 2.68 1.19
C ASN A 533 -34.55 3.75 0.34
N ASP A 534 -33.93 4.75 0.96
CA ASP A 534 -33.18 5.80 0.24
C ASP A 534 -32.00 5.19 -0.54
N LYS A 535 -31.24 4.27 0.08
CA LYS A 535 -30.16 3.53 -0.58
C LYS A 535 -30.68 2.78 -1.81
N ARG A 536 -31.78 2.05 -1.66
CA ARG A 536 -32.39 1.27 -2.73
C ARG A 536 -32.88 2.16 -3.87
N ASP A 537 -33.50 3.29 -3.55
CA ASP A 537 -34.00 4.22 -4.55
C ASP A 537 -32.84 4.89 -5.28
N ILE A 538 -31.78 5.33 -4.60
CA ILE A 538 -30.55 5.82 -5.24
C ILE A 538 -29.97 4.75 -6.19
N SER A 539 -29.85 3.49 -5.75
CA SER A 539 -29.38 2.40 -6.62
C SER A 539 -30.26 2.20 -7.85
N ARG A 540 -31.58 2.34 -7.71
CA ARG A 540 -32.52 2.23 -8.85
C ARG A 540 -32.35 3.36 -9.84
N PHE A 541 -32.24 4.61 -9.38
CA PHE A 541 -32.01 5.77 -10.26
C PHE A 541 -30.65 5.71 -10.96
N LEU A 542 -29.61 5.23 -10.26
CA LEU A 542 -28.26 5.13 -10.82
C LEU A 542 -27.99 3.82 -11.57
N GLU A 543 -28.96 2.88 -11.54
CA GLU A 543 -28.89 1.56 -12.18
C GLU A 543 -27.66 0.74 -11.75
N CYS A 544 -27.21 0.92 -10.51
CA CYS A 544 -26.12 0.14 -9.94
C CYS A 544 -26.17 0.12 -8.41
N ASN A 545 -25.58 -0.91 -7.79
CA ASN A 545 -25.40 -0.96 -6.35
C ASN A 545 -24.16 -0.19 -5.89
N PRO A 546 -24.15 0.34 -4.65
CA PRO A 546 -22.98 1.02 -4.12
C PRO A 546 -21.92 0.03 -3.66
N VAL A 547 -20.67 0.45 -3.81
CA VAL A 547 -19.54 -0.13 -3.08
C VAL A 547 -19.41 0.59 -1.75
N MET A 548 -19.34 -0.17 -0.66
CA MET A 548 -19.06 0.37 0.67
C MET A 548 -17.56 0.41 0.91
N ILE A 549 -17.02 1.60 1.19
CA ILE A 549 -15.60 1.80 1.46
C ILE A 549 -15.47 2.56 2.77
N ASP A 550 -14.74 1.98 3.73
CA ASP A 550 -14.40 2.66 4.98
C ASP A 550 -12.99 3.24 4.88
N ALA A 551 -12.89 4.55 5.13
CA ALA A 551 -11.60 5.23 5.18
C ALA A 551 -10.68 4.67 6.26
N ILE A 552 -11.12 3.84 7.22
CA ILE A 552 -10.20 3.17 8.15
C ILE A 552 -9.19 2.27 7.43
N GLU A 553 -9.57 1.73 6.28
CA GLU A 553 -8.69 0.86 5.50
C GLU A 553 -7.52 1.64 4.88
N VAL A 554 -7.64 2.97 4.75
CA VAL A 554 -6.67 3.84 4.06
C VAL A 554 -6.27 5.09 4.87
N SER A 555 -6.82 5.29 6.06
CA SER A 555 -6.63 6.45 6.92
C SER A 555 -6.86 6.08 8.39
N ALA A 556 -6.46 6.95 9.32
CA ALA A 556 -6.71 6.72 10.76
C ALA A 556 -8.14 7.05 11.22
N ALA A 557 -9.06 7.32 10.29
CA ALA A 557 -10.43 7.76 10.59
C ALA A 557 -11.45 6.72 10.11
N HIS A 558 -12.36 6.32 11.00
CA HIS A 558 -13.57 5.58 10.62
C HIS A 558 -14.49 6.50 9.83
N ARG A 559 -14.66 6.20 8.54
CA ARG A 559 -15.53 6.95 7.65
C ARG A 559 -16.01 6.06 6.52
N ALA A 560 -16.93 5.17 6.85
CA ALA A 560 -17.67 4.37 5.89
C ALA A 560 -18.55 5.25 5.00
N ARG A 561 -18.41 5.08 3.68
CA ARG A 561 -19.18 5.75 2.63
C ARG A 561 -19.60 4.77 1.54
N TYR A 562 -20.74 5.04 0.94
CA TYR A 562 -21.23 4.35 -0.25
C TYR A 562 -20.80 5.12 -1.50
N PHE A 563 -20.33 4.39 -2.50
CA PHE A 563 -19.90 4.91 -3.79
C PHE A 563 -20.64 4.19 -4.90
N TRP A 564 -21.37 4.94 -5.73
CA TRP A 564 -21.99 4.49 -6.96
C TRP A 564 -21.22 5.05 -8.14
N GLY A 565 -21.07 4.30 -9.22
CA GLY A 565 -20.28 4.74 -10.35
C GLY A 565 -19.86 3.61 -11.27
N ASN A 566 -19.20 4.00 -12.36
CA ASN A 566 -18.69 3.07 -13.37
C ASN A 566 -17.15 3.10 -13.47
N LEU A 567 -16.46 3.53 -12.41
CA LEU A 567 -15.00 3.56 -12.39
C LEU A 567 -14.43 2.12 -12.46
N PRO A 568 -13.43 1.85 -13.32
CA PRO A 568 -12.85 0.52 -13.45
C PRO A 568 -12.28 0.01 -12.13
N GLY A 569 -12.68 -1.19 -11.70
CA GLY A 569 -12.12 -1.83 -10.50
C GLY A 569 -12.58 -1.24 -9.16
N MET A 570 -13.61 -0.40 -9.14
CA MET A 570 -14.14 0.23 -7.92
C MET A 570 -14.56 -0.77 -6.83
N ASN A 571 -14.95 -2.00 -7.19
CA ASN A 571 -15.39 -3.04 -6.25
C ASN A 571 -14.25 -3.64 -5.41
N ARG A 572 -12.98 -3.27 -5.64
CA ARG A 572 -11.81 -3.90 -5.01
C ARG A 572 -10.87 -2.84 -4.43
N ILE A 573 -11.11 -2.43 -3.19
CA ILE A 573 -10.27 -1.50 -2.44
C ILE A 573 -9.52 -2.25 -1.33
N PHE A 574 -8.19 -2.07 -1.26
CA PHE A 574 -7.37 -2.50 -0.13
C PHE A 574 -6.23 -1.50 0.17
N GLY A 575 -5.90 -1.40 1.46
CA GLY A 575 -5.29 -0.26 2.14
C GLY A 575 -3.91 0.27 1.70
N PHE A 576 -3.74 1.58 1.87
CA PHE A 576 -2.49 2.33 1.71
C PHE A 576 -1.89 2.78 3.06
N PRO A 577 -0.60 3.18 3.09
CA PRO A 577 0.16 3.59 4.27
C PRO A 577 -0.54 4.51 5.29
N VAL A 578 -0.36 4.20 6.57
CA VAL A 578 -0.68 5.10 7.68
C VAL A 578 0.22 6.34 7.58
N HIS A 579 -0.40 7.54 7.66
CA HIS A 579 0.19 8.90 7.75
C HIS A 579 0.11 9.85 6.51
N TYR A 580 -0.77 9.62 5.53
CA TYR A 580 -0.86 10.48 4.32
C TYR A 580 -1.60 11.84 4.50
N THR A 581 -2.23 12.14 5.65
CA THR A 581 -3.21 13.25 5.76
C THR A 581 -2.86 14.43 6.70
N ASP A 582 -1.58 14.64 7.03
CA ASP A 582 -1.19 15.80 7.85
C ASP A 582 -1.04 17.09 7.02
N VAL A 583 -2.02 17.99 7.08
CA VAL A 583 -1.89 19.38 6.57
C VAL A 583 -2.63 20.43 7.43
N SER A 584 -1.84 21.34 8.00
CA SER A 584 -1.97 22.79 8.31
C SER A 584 -3.28 23.51 8.77
N ASN A 585 -3.00 24.61 9.52
CA ASN A 585 -3.78 25.65 10.21
C ASN A 585 -5.10 26.16 9.58
N MET A 586 -6.22 25.78 10.17
CA MET A 586 -7.55 26.41 10.01
C MET A 586 -8.30 26.26 11.34
N GLY A 587 -9.18 27.20 11.69
CA GLY A 587 -9.95 27.19 12.94
C GLY A 587 -10.70 25.87 13.17
N ARG A 588 -10.54 25.27 14.35
CA ARG A 588 -10.89 23.86 14.65
C ARG A 588 -12.33 23.47 14.31
N GLY A 589 -13.30 24.36 14.56
CA GLY A 589 -14.73 24.10 14.34
C GLY A 589 -15.19 24.17 12.88
N ALA A 590 -14.67 25.11 12.09
CA ALA A 590 -14.94 25.21 10.65
C ALA A 590 -14.22 24.09 9.89
N ARG A 591 -12.97 23.81 10.26
CA ARG A 591 -12.16 22.73 9.70
C ARG A 591 -12.80 21.35 9.90
N GLN A 592 -13.34 21.04 11.09
CA GLN A 592 -14.02 19.77 11.34
C GLN A 592 -15.29 19.60 10.50
N ARG A 593 -16.06 20.68 10.29
CA ARG A 593 -17.26 20.64 9.43
C ARG A 593 -16.91 20.45 7.96
N LEU A 594 -15.90 21.16 7.46
CA LEU A 594 -15.42 21.04 6.07
C LEU A 594 -14.82 19.64 5.81
N LEU A 595 -13.93 19.16 6.69
CA LEU A 595 -13.34 17.82 6.58
C LEU A 595 -14.37 16.70 6.74
N GLY A 596 -15.40 16.89 7.57
CA GLY A 596 -16.49 15.94 7.75
C GLY A 596 -17.35 15.77 6.49
N ARG A 597 -17.40 16.79 5.63
CA ARG A 597 -18.14 16.80 4.35
C ARG A 597 -17.27 16.45 3.15
N SER A 598 -15.98 16.77 3.15
CA SER A 598 -15.06 16.52 2.02
C SER A 598 -14.71 15.05 1.87
N TRP A 599 -14.50 14.53 0.67
CA TRP A 599 -14.05 13.15 0.47
C TRP A 599 -12.72 12.79 1.16
N SER A 600 -12.52 11.51 1.45
CA SER A 600 -11.23 10.99 1.92
C SER A 600 -10.24 10.94 0.74
N VAL A 601 -9.21 11.80 0.77
CA VAL A 601 -8.21 11.92 -0.31
C VAL A 601 -7.63 10.55 -0.72
N PRO A 602 -7.20 9.66 0.20
CA PRO A 602 -6.69 8.34 -0.19
C PRO A 602 -7.72 7.47 -0.91
N VAL A 603 -8.99 7.52 -0.51
CA VAL A 603 -10.07 6.75 -1.17
C VAL A 603 -10.26 7.24 -2.61
N ILE A 604 -10.38 8.54 -2.81
CA ILE A 604 -10.58 9.11 -4.15
C ILE A 604 -9.36 8.93 -5.04
N ARG A 605 -8.14 9.02 -4.47
CA ARG A 605 -6.90 8.70 -5.20
C ARG A 605 -6.91 7.27 -5.73
N HIS A 606 -7.37 6.31 -4.92
CA HIS A 606 -7.54 4.92 -5.37
C HIS A 606 -8.59 4.79 -6.46
N LEU A 607 -9.77 5.41 -6.28
CA LEU A 607 -10.86 5.35 -7.24
C LEU A 607 -10.51 5.97 -8.61
N PHE A 608 -9.74 7.08 -8.63
CA PHE A 608 -9.36 7.76 -9.86
C PHE A 608 -8.11 7.19 -10.52
N ALA A 609 -7.30 6.40 -9.83
CA ALA A 609 -6.05 5.86 -10.37
C ALA A 609 -6.20 5.06 -11.68
N PRO A 610 -7.24 4.22 -11.88
CA PRO A 610 -7.46 3.52 -13.15
C PRO A 610 -7.74 4.44 -14.34
N LEU A 611 -8.17 5.69 -14.11
CA LEU A 611 -8.44 6.66 -15.18
C LEU A 611 -7.17 7.03 -15.97
N LYS A 612 -5.97 6.75 -15.42
CA LYS A 612 -4.69 6.91 -16.12
C LYS A 612 -4.55 6.05 -17.36
N ASP A 613 -5.38 5.02 -17.52
CA ASP A 613 -5.41 4.22 -18.74
C ASP A 613 -6.24 4.85 -19.87
N TYR A 614 -6.89 5.99 -19.61
CA TYR A 614 -7.82 6.66 -20.53
C TYR A 614 -7.41 8.10 -20.85
N PHE A 615 -6.83 8.83 -19.89
CA PHE A 615 -6.56 10.26 -20.01
C PHE A 615 -5.07 10.61 -19.91
N ALA A 616 -4.73 11.80 -20.41
CA ALA A 616 -3.36 12.28 -20.48
C ALA A 616 -2.80 12.58 -19.09
N CYS A 617 -1.51 12.29 -18.92
CA CYS A 617 -0.77 12.54 -17.67
C CYS A 617 0.44 13.44 -17.96
N GLU A 618 0.94 14.12 -16.92
CA GLU A 618 2.15 14.95 -16.95
C GLU A 618 3.44 14.17 -17.17
#